data_AF-K5DAQ8-F1
#
_entry.id   AF-K5DAQ8-F1
#
_cell.length_a   1.000
_cell.length_b   1.000
_cell.length_c   1.000
_cell.angle_alpha   90.00
_cell.angle_beta   90.00
_cell.angle_gamma   90.00
#
_symmetry.space_group_name_H-M   'P 1'
#
loop_
_entity.id
_entity.type
_entity.pdbx_description
1 polymer ?
#
loop_
_entity_poly.entity_id
_entity_poly.type
_entity_poly.pdbx_seq_one_letter_code
_entity_poly.pdbx_strand_id
1 'polypeptide(L)'
;MTGCQWAAGSQNTQGAALYNQGQYTAAMEQFQKAIASDPTDSDGYYNLAATTHRLGNQRQDPNLIRQSEALYNQCLDHDPNHVDCHRGLAVLLVDSGRPDRAFTLLKNWAAQNPALAEPRIELARLYEEHGEPQTALKYLEDAVQQDANNARAWLALARLREASNDPVQALQNYQRALALGGGVLGPNGAMVSERVAALSRQINSTRDAASFNAGGTQMAAPAGFGSSRY
;
A
#
# COMPACT_ATOMS: atom_id res chain seq x y z
N MET A 1 -28.82 -22.65 17.75
CA MET A 1 -27.37 -22.62 18.07
C MET A 1 -26.78 -21.28 17.60
N THR A 2 -27.21 -20.17 18.19
CA THR A 2 -26.91 -18.80 17.71
C THR A 2 -25.91 -18.06 18.59
N GLY A 3 -25.34 -18.71 19.63
CA GLY A 3 -24.49 -18.06 20.64
C GLY A 3 -23.01 -17.98 20.29
N CYS A 4 -22.47 -18.90 19.48
CA CYS A 4 -21.02 -18.96 19.21
C CYS A 4 -20.53 -17.83 18.31
N GLN A 5 -21.30 -17.45 17.29
CA GLN A 5 -20.92 -16.37 16.35
C GLN A 5 -20.82 -15.00 17.02
N TRP A 6 -21.67 -14.71 18.01
CA TRP A 6 -21.61 -13.44 18.76
C TRP A 6 -20.40 -13.39 19.70
N ALA A 7 -20.03 -14.54 20.29
CA ALA A 7 -18.85 -14.63 21.14
C ALA A 7 -17.53 -14.45 20.35
N ALA A 8 -17.41 -15.07 19.17
CA ALA A 8 -16.24 -14.92 18.30
C ALA A 8 -16.04 -13.45 17.86
N GLY A 9 -17.10 -12.79 17.38
CA GLY A 9 -17.05 -11.37 17.02
C GLY A 9 -16.73 -10.44 18.19
N SER A 10 -17.23 -10.75 19.39
CA SER A 10 -16.91 -10.00 20.61
C SER A 10 -15.45 -10.15 21.06
N GLN A 11 -14.85 -11.33 20.84
CA GLN A 11 -13.45 -11.59 21.21
C GLN A 11 -12.48 -10.94 20.21
N ASN A 12 -12.80 -10.98 18.91
CA ASN A 12 -12.00 -10.35 17.87
C ASN A 12 -11.94 -8.83 18.04
N THR A 13 -13.08 -8.19 18.32
CA THR A 13 -13.14 -6.74 18.58
C THR A 13 -12.39 -6.34 19.85
N GLN A 14 -12.49 -7.13 20.92
CA GLN A 14 -11.72 -6.90 22.14
C GLN A 14 -10.22 -7.07 21.92
N GLY A 15 -9.81 -8.11 21.19
CA GLY A 15 -8.42 -8.35 20.81
C GLY A 15 -7.84 -7.18 20.01
N ALA A 16 -8.58 -6.66 19.03
CA ALA A 16 -8.17 -5.52 18.23
C ALA A 16 -8.00 -4.24 19.07
N ALA A 17 -8.90 -4.00 20.03
CA ALA A 17 -8.77 -2.88 20.95
C ALA A 17 -7.51 -3.00 21.83
N LEU A 18 -7.23 -4.18 22.37
CA LEU A 18 -6.02 -4.45 23.16
C LEU A 18 -4.74 -4.31 22.33
N TYR A 19 -4.76 -4.79 21.08
CA TYR A 19 -3.65 -4.64 20.14
C TYR A 19 -3.32 -3.16 19.90
N ASN A 20 -4.33 -2.33 19.66
CA ASN A 20 -4.16 -0.89 19.45
C ASN A 20 -3.66 -0.15 20.71
N GLN A 21 -3.87 -0.72 21.90
CA GLN A 21 -3.31 -0.22 23.16
C GLN A 21 -1.89 -0.74 23.45
N GLY A 22 -1.30 -1.53 22.55
CA GLY A 22 0.02 -2.15 22.74
C GLY A 22 0.03 -3.32 23.73
N GLN A 23 -1.14 -3.78 24.18
CA GLN A 23 -1.29 -4.88 25.13
C GLN A 23 -1.27 -6.23 24.40
N TYR A 24 -0.18 -6.52 23.70
CA TYR A 24 -0.10 -7.65 22.76
C TYR A 24 -0.31 -9.03 23.42
N THR A 25 0.14 -9.24 24.66
CA THR A 25 -0.13 -10.50 25.38
C THR A 25 -1.63 -10.72 25.58
N ALA A 26 -2.35 -9.69 26.05
CA ALA A 26 -3.78 -9.78 26.28
C ALA A 26 -4.55 -9.88 24.95
N ALA A 27 -4.11 -9.16 23.92
CA ALA A 27 -4.68 -9.28 22.58
C ALA A 27 -4.55 -10.71 22.03
N MET A 28 -3.37 -11.32 22.19
CA MET A 28 -3.10 -12.70 21.76
C MET A 28 -4.06 -13.69 22.43
N GLU A 29 -4.33 -13.55 23.73
CA GLU A 29 -5.30 -14.39 24.45
C GLU A 29 -6.73 -14.24 23.92
N GLN A 30 -7.15 -13.02 23.54
CA GLN A 30 -8.48 -12.81 22.98
C GLN A 30 -8.61 -13.37 21.57
N PHE A 31 -7.60 -13.18 20.72
CA PHE A 31 -7.60 -13.77 19.38
C PHE A 31 -7.53 -15.30 19.42
N GLN A 32 -6.82 -15.90 20.39
CA GLN A 32 -6.86 -17.35 20.62
C GLN A 32 -8.26 -17.86 20.96
N LYS A 33 -9.02 -17.12 21.79
CA LYS A 33 -10.41 -17.47 22.07
C LYS A 33 -11.30 -17.32 20.84
N ALA A 34 -11.05 -16.28 20.02
CA ALA A 34 -11.80 -16.03 18.80
C ALA A 34 -11.65 -17.22 17.83
N ILE A 35 -10.42 -17.65 17.52
CA ILE A 35 -10.18 -18.80 16.65
C ILE A 35 -10.65 -20.14 17.26
N ALA A 36 -10.68 -20.26 18.59
CA ALA A 36 -11.24 -21.45 19.24
C ALA A 36 -12.77 -21.50 19.09
N SER A 37 -13.42 -20.34 19.00
CA SER A 37 -14.87 -20.21 18.80
C SER A 37 -15.26 -20.34 17.33
N ASP A 38 -14.41 -19.87 16.41
CA ASP A 38 -14.53 -20.06 14.96
C ASP A 38 -13.18 -20.47 14.35
N PRO A 39 -12.91 -21.79 14.24
CA PRO A 39 -11.65 -22.31 13.68
C PRO A 39 -11.50 -22.13 12.17
N THR A 40 -12.43 -21.45 11.50
CA THR A 40 -12.36 -21.18 10.05
C THR A 40 -12.24 -19.69 9.74
N ASP A 41 -12.19 -18.84 10.76
CA ASP A 41 -12.08 -17.39 10.63
C ASP A 41 -10.65 -16.96 10.28
N SER A 42 -10.40 -16.72 8.99
CA SER A 42 -9.12 -16.23 8.48
C SER A 42 -8.69 -14.90 9.10
N ASP A 43 -9.63 -13.98 9.39
CA ASP A 43 -9.33 -12.70 10.05
C ASP A 43 -8.85 -12.93 11.50
N GLY A 44 -9.43 -13.92 12.18
CA GLY A 44 -8.98 -14.37 13.51
C GLY A 44 -7.55 -14.90 13.49
N TYR A 45 -7.22 -15.75 12.50
CA TYR A 45 -5.84 -16.23 12.31
C TYR A 45 -4.87 -15.10 11.95
N TYR A 46 -5.26 -14.19 11.06
CA TYR A 46 -4.49 -12.98 10.72
C TYR A 46 -4.15 -12.17 11.97
N ASN A 47 -5.17 -11.83 12.76
CA ASN A 47 -5.02 -10.99 13.94
C ASN A 47 -4.14 -11.63 14.99
N LEU A 48 -4.29 -12.95 15.22
CA LEU A 48 -3.40 -13.69 16.10
C LEU A 48 -1.97 -13.71 15.54
N ALA A 49 -1.78 -14.01 14.25
CA ALA A 49 -0.47 -14.04 13.61
C ALA A 49 0.27 -12.70 13.71
N ALA A 50 -0.41 -11.59 13.41
CA ALA A 50 0.13 -10.24 13.49
C ALA A 50 0.51 -9.87 14.93
N THR A 51 -0.34 -10.23 15.90
CA THR A 51 -0.08 -9.99 17.33
C THR A 51 1.11 -10.81 17.82
N THR A 52 1.17 -12.09 17.48
CA THR A 52 2.28 -12.98 17.81
C THR A 52 3.58 -12.51 17.15
N HIS A 53 3.52 -12.01 15.90
CA HIS A 53 4.69 -11.41 15.23
C HIS A 53 5.23 -10.21 16.00
N ARG A 54 4.36 -9.25 16.35
CA ARG A 54 4.73 -8.07 17.13
C ARG A 54 5.37 -8.45 18.47
N LEU A 55 4.77 -9.42 19.17
CA LEU A 55 5.28 -9.91 20.44
C LEU A 55 6.63 -10.61 20.28
N GLY A 56 6.80 -11.41 19.22
CA GLY A 56 8.05 -12.08 18.88
C GLY A 56 9.17 -11.08 18.61
N ASN A 57 8.90 -10.01 17.85
CA ASN A 57 9.88 -8.94 17.62
C ASN A 57 10.21 -8.17 18.90
N GLN A 58 9.20 -7.81 19.70
CA GLN A 58 9.39 -7.10 20.97
C GLN A 58 10.22 -7.89 21.98
N ARG A 59 10.00 -9.22 22.05
CA ARG A 59 10.70 -10.11 22.99
C ARG A 59 11.96 -10.75 22.39
N GLN A 60 12.22 -10.51 21.11
CA GLN A 60 13.26 -11.20 20.33
C GLN A 60 13.17 -12.74 20.46
N ASP A 61 11.94 -13.26 20.45
CA ASP A 61 11.67 -14.69 20.68
C ASP A 61 11.44 -15.44 19.35
N PRO A 62 12.39 -16.28 18.89
CA PRO A 62 12.27 -17.00 17.64
C PRO A 62 11.15 -18.05 17.64
N ASN A 63 10.67 -18.50 18.81
CA ASN A 63 9.54 -19.42 18.89
C ASN A 63 8.25 -18.71 18.51
N LEU A 64 8.06 -17.46 18.97
CA LEU A 64 6.91 -16.64 18.58
C LEU A 64 6.97 -16.28 17.08
N ILE A 65 8.15 -16.05 16.52
CA ILE A 65 8.29 -15.84 15.06
C ILE A 65 7.84 -17.08 14.28
N ARG A 66 8.25 -18.29 14.68
CA ARG A 66 7.80 -19.54 14.04
C ARG A 66 6.31 -19.77 14.23
N GLN A 67 5.77 -19.47 15.40
CA GLN A 67 4.34 -19.57 15.67
C GLN A 67 3.54 -18.61 14.77
N SER A 68 4.00 -17.37 14.62
CA SER A 68 3.36 -16.39 13.75
C SER A 68 3.39 -16.80 12.28
N GLU A 69 4.52 -17.32 11.78
CA GLU A 69 4.61 -17.88 10.42
C GLU A 69 3.59 -19.01 10.21
N ALA A 70 3.44 -19.93 11.18
CA ALA A 70 2.45 -20.99 11.13
C ALA A 70 1.01 -20.45 11.11
N LEU A 71 0.69 -19.45 11.92
CA LEU A 71 -0.64 -18.82 11.98
C LEU A 71 -0.99 -18.08 10.68
N TYR A 72 -0.02 -17.39 10.06
CA TYR A 72 -0.26 -16.79 8.74
C TYR A 72 -0.52 -17.86 7.67
N ASN A 73 0.20 -18.98 7.70
CA ASN A 73 -0.08 -20.08 6.77
C ASN A 73 -1.48 -20.66 7.01
N GLN A 74 -1.91 -20.83 8.27
CA GLN A 74 -3.27 -21.27 8.59
C GLN A 74 -4.34 -20.29 8.07
N CYS A 75 -4.11 -18.99 8.19
CA CYS A 75 -4.98 -17.99 7.56
C CYS A 75 -5.10 -18.21 6.04
N LEU A 76 -3.98 -18.47 5.37
CA LEU A 76 -3.95 -18.71 3.91
C LEU A 76 -4.51 -20.09 3.51
N ASP A 77 -4.49 -21.07 4.42
CA ASP A 77 -5.16 -22.36 4.22
C ASP A 77 -6.69 -22.19 4.22
N HIS A 78 -7.22 -21.24 5.01
CA HIS A 78 -8.66 -20.94 5.09
C HIS A 78 -9.12 -19.95 4.01
N ASP A 79 -8.33 -18.91 3.73
CA ASP A 79 -8.55 -17.96 2.62
C ASP A 79 -7.25 -17.77 1.82
N PRO A 80 -7.10 -18.51 0.70
CA PRO A 80 -5.93 -18.42 -0.17
C PRO A 80 -5.71 -17.07 -0.84
N ASN A 81 -6.64 -16.12 -0.75
CA ASN A 81 -6.51 -14.77 -1.30
C ASN A 81 -6.55 -13.68 -0.23
N HIS A 82 -6.40 -14.05 1.05
CA HIS A 82 -6.40 -13.10 2.14
C HIS A 82 -5.22 -12.13 2.03
N VAL A 83 -5.53 -10.88 1.69
CA VAL A 83 -4.55 -9.86 1.35
C VAL A 83 -3.64 -9.53 2.53
N ASP A 84 -4.23 -9.33 3.71
CA ASP A 84 -3.47 -8.94 4.89
C ASP A 84 -2.58 -10.06 5.44
N CYS A 85 -2.93 -11.33 5.22
CA CYS A 85 -2.09 -12.47 5.59
C CYS A 85 -0.90 -12.63 4.65
N HIS A 86 -1.10 -12.48 3.33
CA HIS A 86 0.03 -12.43 2.38
C HIS A 86 1.00 -11.29 2.72
N ARG A 87 0.47 -10.10 2.99
CA ARG A 87 1.27 -8.94 3.38
C ARG A 87 1.98 -9.18 4.72
N GLY A 88 1.26 -9.65 5.73
CA GLY A 88 1.81 -9.91 7.07
C GLY A 88 2.91 -10.97 7.06
N LEU A 89 2.71 -12.05 6.31
CA LEU A 89 3.71 -13.11 6.13
C LEU A 89 4.93 -12.60 5.35
N ALA A 90 4.74 -11.83 4.28
CA ALA A 90 5.85 -11.22 3.54
C ALA A 90 6.69 -10.30 4.44
N VAL A 91 6.05 -9.46 5.26
CA VAL A 91 6.74 -8.61 6.25
C VAL A 91 7.50 -9.45 7.28
N LEU A 92 6.88 -10.49 7.84
CA LEU A 92 7.57 -11.41 8.76
C LEU A 92 8.79 -12.06 8.11
N LEU A 93 8.68 -12.48 6.86
CA LEU A 93 9.79 -13.10 6.12
C LEU A 93 10.94 -12.11 5.92
N VAL A 94 10.66 -10.84 5.61
CA VAL A 94 11.68 -9.78 5.52
C VAL A 94 12.32 -9.51 6.89
N ASP A 95 11.51 -9.28 7.93
CA ASP A 95 11.98 -8.99 9.29
C ASP A 95 12.84 -10.13 9.86
N SER A 96 12.57 -11.37 9.45
CA SER A 96 13.34 -12.56 9.84
C SER A 96 14.53 -12.87 8.92
N GLY A 97 14.92 -11.93 8.05
CA GLY A 97 16.11 -12.06 7.18
C GLY A 97 15.93 -13.03 6.01
N ARG A 98 14.69 -13.27 5.57
CA ARG A 98 14.32 -14.20 4.47
C ARG A 98 13.57 -13.48 3.33
N PRO A 99 14.08 -12.38 2.77
CA PRO A 99 13.39 -11.62 1.72
C PRO A 99 13.11 -12.42 0.45
N ASP A 100 14.00 -13.35 0.07
CA ASP A 100 13.78 -14.23 -1.10
C ASP A 100 12.51 -15.07 -0.99
N ARG A 101 12.18 -15.52 0.23
CA ARG A 101 10.93 -16.23 0.50
C ARG A 101 9.72 -15.30 0.41
N ALA A 102 9.85 -14.04 0.82
CA ALA A 102 8.79 -13.04 0.68
C ALA A 102 8.48 -12.75 -0.80
N PHE A 103 9.50 -12.57 -1.63
CA PHE A 103 9.31 -12.43 -3.08
C PHE A 103 8.68 -13.67 -3.71
N THR A 104 9.15 -14.87 -3.32
CA THR A 104 8.59 -16.14 -3.82
C THR A 104 7.13 -16.29 -3.45
N LEU A 105 6.75 -15.99 -2.20
CA LEU A 105 5.37 -16.00 -1.73
C LEU A 105 4.46 -15.14 -2.62
N LEU A 106 4.82 -13.87 -2.79
CA LEU A 106 3.98 -12.92 -3.52
C LEU A 106 3.95 -13.20 -5.04
N LYS A 107 5.07 -13.67 -5.62
CA LYS A 107 5.11 -14.11 -7.03
C LYS A 107 4.22 -15.32 -7.28
N ASN A 108 4.22 -16.30 -6.37
CA ASN A 108 3.35 -17.46 -6.46
C ASN A 108 1.88 -17.05 -6.34
N TRP A 109 1.56 -16.13 -5.44
CA TRP A 109 0.21 -15.58 -5.30
C TRP A 109 -0.25 -14.87 -6.58
N ALA A 110 0.62 -14.05 -7.19
CA ALA A 110 0.37 -13.40 -8.48
C ALA A 110 0.13 -14.41 -9.63
N ALA A 111 0.93 -15.47 -9.67
CA ALA A 111 0.84 -16.50 -10.71
C ALA A 111 -0.45 -17.33 -10.61
N GLN A 112 -0.91 -17.60 -9.39
CA GLN A 112 -2.16 -18.32 -9.13
C GLN A 112 -3.40 -17.44 -9.34
N ASN A 113 -3.27 -16.13 -9.18
CA ASN A 113 -4.37 -15.17 -9.35
C ASN A 113 -4.02 -14.06 -10.34
N PRO A 114 -3.93 -14.35 -11.65
CA PRO A 114 -3.46 -13.38 -12.64
C PRO A 114 -4.31 -12.11 -12.74
N ALA A 115 -5.62 -12.18 -12.42
CA ALA A 115 -6.54 -11.05 -12.46
C ALA A 115 -6.54 -10.21 -11.15
N LEU A 116 -5.94 -10.71 -10.07
CA LEU A 116 -5.92 -10.02 -8.78
C LEU A 116 -4.81 -8.97 -8.77
N ALA A 117 -5.14 -7.73 -8.42
CA ALA A 117 -4.17 -6.62 -8.39
C ALA A 117 -3.30 -6.65 -7.12
N GLU A 118 -3.86 -7.12 -6.02
CA GLU A 118 -3.27 -7.16 -4.68
C GLU A 118 -1.88 -7.81 -4.61
N PRO A 119 -1.59 -8.98 -5.20
CA PRO A 119 -0.24 -9.54 -5.20
C PRO A 119 0.78 -8.62 -5.88
N ARG A 120 0.38 -7.91 -6.94
CA ARG A 120 1.25 -6.97 -7.66
C ARG A 120 1.48 -5.69 -6.87
N ILE A 121 0.46 -5.20 -6.16
CA ILE A 121 0.60 -4.08 -5.22
C ILE A 121 1.62 -4.44 -4.13
N GLU A 122 1.53 -5.64 -3.55
CA GLU A 122 2.47 -6.07 -2.51
C GLU A 122 3.87 -6.36 -3.04
N LEU A 123 4.01 -6.91 -4.26
CA LEU A 123 5.30 -7.04 -4.94
C LEU A 123 5.94 -5.67 -5.16
N ALA A 124 5.16 -4.70 -5.64
CA ALA A 124 5.66 -3.36 -5.85
C ALA A 124 6.16 -2.70 -4.57
N ARG A 125 5.37 -2.79 -3.47
CA ARG A 125 5.81 -2.33 -2.14
C ARG A 125 7.14 -2.98 -1.75
N LEU A 126 7.25 -4.29 -1.92
CA LEU A 126 8.47 -5.03 -1.54
C LEU A 126 9.67 -4.62 -2.40
N TYR A 127 9.50 -4.43 -3.71
CA TYR A 127 10.57 -3.92 -4.60
C TYR A 127 10.97 -2.48 -4.26
N GLU A 128 10.03 -1.60 -3.92
CA GLU A 128 10.32 -0.24 -3.47
C GLU A 128 11.15 -0.23 -2.20
N GLU A 129 10.78 -1.03 -1.19
CA GLU A 129 11.52 -1.19 0.07
C GLU A 129 12.95 -1.73 -0.12
N HIS A 130 13.19 -2.48 -1.21
CA HIS A 130 14.50 -3.02 -1.58
C HIS A 130 15.26 -2.15 -2.59
N GLY A 131 14.82 -0.91 -2.82
CA GLY A 131 15.54 0.06 -3.65
C GLY A 131 15.38 -0.17 -5.15
N GLU A 132 14.35 -0.89 -5.59
CA GLU A 132 14.02 -1.13 -7.01
C GLU A 132 12.71 -0.44 -7.45
N PRO A 133 12.61 0.91 -7.35
CA PRO A 133 11.36 1.62 -7.65
C PRO A 133 10.92 1.49 -9.11
N GLN A 134 11.85 1.27 -10.05
CA GLN A 134 11.50 1.04 -11.47
C GLN A 134 10.84 -0.33 -11.69
N THR A 135 11.25 -1.35 -10.93
CA THR A 135 10.59 -2.66 -10.93
C THR A 135 9.21 -2.54 -10.28
N ALA A 136 9.13 -1.82 -9.15
CA ALA A 136 7.86 -1.53 -8.47
C ALA A 136 6.85 -0.83 -9.39
N LEU A 137 7.30 0.14 -10.18
CA LEU A 137 6.48 0.86 -11.14
C LEU A 137 5.81 -0.09 -12.15
N LYS A 138 6.58 -1.02 -12.73
CA LYS A 138 6.06 -2.02 -13.68
C LYS A 138 4.97 -2.89 -13.06
N TYR A 139 5.15 -3.32 -11.81
CA TYR A 139 4.14 -4.11 -11.12
C TYR A 139 2.87 -3.32 -10.82
N LEU A 140 2.97 -2.03 -10.48
CA LEU A 140 1.79 -1.19 -10.25
C LEU A 140 1.07 -0.83 -11.56
N GLU A 141 1.80 -0.64 -12.65
CA GLU A 141 1.23 -0.48 -13.99
C GLU A 141 0.49 -1.74 -14.43
N ASP A 142 1.05 -2.92 -14.19
CA ASP A 142 0.36 -4.19 -14.42
C ASP A 142 -0.86 -4.33 -13.50
N ALA A 143 -0.75 -3.96 -12.22
CA ALA A 143 -1.87 -4.03 -11.27
C ALA A 143 -3.11 -3.24 -11.74
N VAL A 144 -2.91 -2.00 -12.21
CA VAL A 144 -4.02 -1.17 -12.72
C VAL A 144 -4.52 -1.61 -14.11
N GLN A 145 -3.72 -2.38 -14.86
CA GLN A 145 -4.15 -3.01 -16.11
C GLN A 145 -5.04 -4.24 -15.84
N GLN A 146 -4.69 -5.06 -14.86
CA GLN A 146 -5.49 -6.24 -14.49
C GLN A 146 -6.80 -5.85 -13.79
N ASP A 147 -6.76 -4.85 -12.90
CA ASP A 147 -7.95 -4.31 -12.25
C ASP A 147 -7.94 -2.78 -12.27
N ALA A 148 -8.55 -2.24 -13.33
CA ALA A 148 -8.69 -0.79 -13.52
C ALA A 148 -9.61 -0.09 -12.52
N ASN A 149 -10.35 -0.85 -11.69
CA ASN A 149 -11.24 -0.33 -10.65
C ASN A 149 -10.61 -0.44 -9.25
N ASN A 150 -9.40 -0.96 -9.13
CA ASN A 150 -8.71 -1.07 -7.84
C ASN A 150 -8.17 0.28 -7.37
N ALA A 151 -8.90 0.96 -6.47
CA ALA A 151 -8.49 2.26 -5.94
C ALA A 151 -7.13 2.21 -5.22
N ARG A 152 -6.79 1.09 -4.58
CA ARG A 152 -5.51 0.89 -3.88
C ARG A 152 -4.34 0.81 -4.86
N ALA A 153 -4.50 0.12 -5.99
CA ALA A 153 -3.48 0.06 -7.05
C ALA A 153 -3.18 1.46 -7.61
N TRP A 154 -4.22 2.21 -7.96
CA TRP A 154 -4.07 3.59 -8.46
C TRP A 154 -3.40 4.51 -7.43
N LEU A 155 -3.75 4.38 -6.16
CA LEU A 155 -3.13 5.15 -5.09
C LEU A 155 -1.64 4.81 -4.92
N ALA A 156 -1.29 3.52 -4.91
CA ALA A 156 0.10 3.09 -4.82
C ALA A 156 0.91 3.59 -6.02
N LEU A 157 0.36 3.49 -7.24
CA LEU A 157 1.00 3.99 -8.46
C LEU A 157 1.21 5.51 -8.41
N ALA A 158 0.23 6.26 -7.92
CA ALA A 158 0.32 7.71 -7.75
C ALA A 158 1.46 8.11 -6.80
N ARG A 159 1.54 7.45 -5.63
CA ARG A 159 2.60 7.70 -4.63
C ARG A 159 3.99 7.43 -5.19
N LEU A 160 4.15 6.31 -5.90
CA LEU A 160 5.44 5.95 -6.48
C LEU A 160 5.88 6.92 -7.59
N ARG A 161 4.95 7.34 -8.46
CA ARG A 161 5.24 8.34 -9.50
C ARG A 161 5.55 9.71 -8.91
N GLU A 162 4.88 10.09 -7.84
CA GLU A 162 5.18 11.32 -7.11
C GLU A 162 6.59 11.28 -6.49
N ALA A 163 6.94 10.18 -5.82
CA ALA A 163 8.29 9.96 -5.29
C ALA A 163 9.37 9.94 -6.39
N SER A 164 8.99 9.50 -7.60
CA SER A 164 9.85 9.49 -8.78
C SER A 164 9.89 10.83 -9.54
N ASN A 165 9.34 11.91 -8.96
CA ASN A 165 9.29 13.25 -9.54
C ASN A 165 8.54 13.34 -10.88
N ASP A 166 7.47 12.55 -11.03
CA ASP A 166 6.49 12.65 -12.13
C ASP A 166 5.13 13.15 -11.60
N PRO A 167 5.02 14.47 -11.27
CA PRO A 167 3.85 15.03 -10.62
C PRO A 167 2.60 15.05 -11.52
N VAL A 168 2.78 15.08 -12.84
CA VAL A 168 1.66 15.13 -13.80
C VAL A 168 0.96 13.78 -13.83
N GLN A 169 1.70 12.68 -14.00
CA GLN A 169 1.11 11.34 -13.96
C GLN A 169 0.64 10.97 -12.56
N ALA A 170 1.36 11.39 -11.51
CA ALA A 170 0.91 11.19 -10.14
C ALA A 170 -0.46 11.85 -9.88
N LEU A 171 -0.66 13.09 -10.33
CA LEU A 171 -1.94 13.80 -10.19
C LEU A 171 -3.09 13.03 -10.86
N GLN A 172 -2.89 12.55 -12.09
CA GLN A 172 -3.90 11.77 -12.81
C GLN A 172 -4.26 10.49 -12.06
N ASN A 173 -3.26 9.80 -11.53
CA ASN A 173 -3.47 8.55 -10.78
C ASN A 173 -4.15 8.80 -9.43
N TYR A 174 -3.80 9.89 -8.72
CA TYR A 174 -4.50 10.29 -7.49
C TYR A 174 -5.97 10.63 -7.76
N GLN A 175 -6.27 11.35 -8.84
CA GLN A 175 -7.64 11.65 -9.25
C GLN A 175 -8.42 10.37 -9.58
N ARG A 176 -7.79 9.42 -10.28
CA ARG A 176 -8.40 8.11 -10.58
C ARG A 176 -8.68 7.31 -9.30
N ALA A 177 -7.72 7.25 -8.38
CA ALA A 177 -7.89 6.59 -7.09
C ALA A 177 -9.05 7.21 -6.29
N LEU A 178 -9.14 8.56 -6.26
CA LEU A 178 -10.21 9.28 -5.57
C LEU A 178 -11.59 9.04 -6.19
N ALA A 179 -11.67 9.04 -7.52
CA ALA A 179 -12.92 8.79 -8.26
C ALA A 179 -13.48 7.38 -8.01
N LEU A 180 -12.59 6.38 -7.87
CA LEU A 180 -12.96 5.00 -7.55
C LEU A 180 -13.21 4.80 -6.05
N GLY A 181 -12.59 5.61 -5.21
CA GLY A 181 -12.40 5.39 -3.78
C GLY A 181 -13.47 5.94 -2.86
N GLY A 182 -14.75 5.93 -3.25
CA GLY A 182 -15.86 6.26 -2.35
C GLY A 182 -16.00 5.20 -1.24
N GLY A 183 -15.29 5.38 -0.12
CA GLY A 183 -15.30 4.48 1.05
C GLY A 183 -14.07 3.57 1.17
N VAL A 184 -13.58 3.01 0.06
CA VAL A 184 -12.43 2.07 0.03
C VAL A 184 -11.11 2.72 0.48
N LEU A 185 -10.95 4.03 0.27
CA LEU A 185 -9.76 4.76 0.73
C LEU A 185 -9.80 5.06 2.24
N GLY A 186 -10.96 4.92 2.90
CA GLY A 186 -11.14 5.24 4.32
C GLY A 186 -10.56 6.62 4.68
N PRO A 187 -9.79 6.75 5.80
CA PRO A 187 -9.17 8.02 6.19
C PRO A 187 -8.15 8.55 5.17
N ASN A 188 -7.64 7.70 4.26
CA ASN A 188 -6.71 8.15 3.22
C ASN A 188 -7.40 9.04 2.17
N GLY A 189 -8.74 9.02 2.04
CA GLY A 189 -9.45 9.84 1.06
C GLY A 189 -9.22 11.35 1.22
N ALA A 190 -9.14 11.83 2.47
CA ALA A 190 -8.80 13.22 2.77
C ALA A 190 -7.35 13.55 2.35
N MET A 191 -6.41 12.67 2.68
CA MET A 191 -5.00 12.84 2.27
C MET A 191 -4.86 12.84 0.75
N VAL A 192 -5.56 11.95 0.04
CA VAL A 192 -5.53 11.90 -1.43
C VAL A 192 -6.06 13.20 -2.03
N SER A 193 -7.16 13.74 -1.49
CA SER A 193 -7.71 15.03 -1.92
C SER A 193 -6.72 16.18 -1.72
N GLU A 194 -6.01 16.19 -0.59
CA GLU A 194 -4.97 17.17 -0.31
C GLU A 194 -3.79 17.05 -1.29
N ARG A 195 -3.33 15.83 -1.61
CA ARG A 195 -2.28 15.61 -2.61
C ARG A 195 -2.70 16.10 -3.99
N VAL A 196 -3.94 15.82 -4.41
CA VAL A 196 -4.49 16.33 -5.68
C VAL A 196 -4.42 17.86 -5.73
N ALA A 197 -4.84 18.54 -4.66
CA ALA A 197 -4.80 20.00 -4.59
C ALA A 197 -3.35 20.55 -4.60
N ALA A 198 -2.45 19.90 -3.85
CA ALA A 198 -1.03 20.28 -3.80
C ALA A 198 -0.35 20.16 -5.17
N LEU A 199 -0.48 19.01 -5.83
CA LEU A 199 0.11 18.76 -7.14
C LEU A 199 -0.48 19.67 -8.22
N SER A 200 -1.79 19.91 -8.19
CA SER A 200 -2.45 20.83 -9.12
C SER A 200 -1.87 22.25 -9.03
N ARG A 201 -1.64 22.75 -7.80
CA ARG A 201 -1.00 24.05 -7.59
C ARG A 201 0.44 24.08 -8.10
N GLN A 202 1.22 23.05 -7.78
CA GLN A 202 2.62 22.93 -8.21
C GLN A 202 2.76 22.94 -9.74
N ILE A 203 1.88 22.20 -10.44
CA ILE A 203 1.88 22.12 -11.91
C ILE A 203 1.46 23.45 -12.53
N ASN A 204 0.46 24.13 -11.97
CA ASN A 204 0.04 25.43 -12.48
C ASN A 204 1.13 26.49 -12.27
N SER A 205 1.78 26.54 -11.09
CA SER A 205 2.86 27.51 -10.85
C SER A 205 4.07 27.31 -11.76
N THR A 206 4.40 26.06 -12.11
CA THR A 206 5.50 25.76 -13.04
C THR A 206 5.15 26.14 -14.48
N ARG A 207 3.89 25.91 -14.89
CA ARG A 207 3.39 26.38 -16.20
C ARG A 207 3.42 27.90 -16.30
N ASP A 208 2.94 28.61 -15.28
CA ASP A 208 2.92 30.06 -15.26
C ASP A 208 4.34 30.62 -15.35
N ALA A 209 5.28 30.11 -14.54
CA ALA A 209 6.69 30.51 -14.60
C ALA A 209 7.33 30.25 -15.97
N ALA A 210 7.00 29.15 -16.63
CA ALA A 210 7.47 28.86 -17.99
C ALA A 210 6.90 29.85 -19.03
N SER A 211 5.64 30.26 -18.87
CA SER A 211 4.99 31.22 -19.77
C SER A 211 5.57 32.65 -19.64
N PHE A 212 5.90 33.09 -18.43
CA PHE A 212 6.57 34.38 -18.20
C PHE A 212 7.98 34.41 -18.80
N ASN A 213 8.75 33.32 -18.69
CA ASN A 213 10.08 33.24 -19.29
C ASN A 213 10.05 33.19 -20.83
N ALA A 214 9.01 32.59 -21.43
CA ALA A 214 8.85 32.54 -22.88
C ALA A 214 8.39 33.88 -23.50
N GLY A 215 7.67 34.72 -22.75
CA GLY A 215 7.20 36.04 -23.20
C GLY A 215 8.21 37.18 -23.05
N GLY A 216 9.31 36.98 -22.31
CA GLY A 216 10.26 38.03 -21.94
C GLY A 216 11.43 38.29 -22.90
N THR A 217 11.54 37.59 -24.03
CA THR A 217 12.71 37.67 -24.93
C THR A 217 12.53 38.47 -26.22
N GLN A 218 11.45 39.25 -26.38
CA GLN A 218 11.38 40.28 -27.42
C GLN A 218 11.89 41.64 -26.88
N MET A 219 13.20 41.75 -26.63
CA MET A 219 13.82 43.08 -26.63
C MET A 219 14.00 43.53 -28.07
N ALA A 220 13.19 44.51 -28.47
CA ALA A 220 13.25 45.18 -29.75
C ALA A 220 14.69 45.63 -30.05
N ALA A 221 15.24 45.16 -31.18
CA ALA A 221 16.49 45.69 -31.71
C ALA A 221 16.28 47.19 -32.02
N PRO A 222 17.19 48.08 -31.58
CA PRO A 222 17.07 49.49 -31.90
C PRO A 222 17.16 49.68 -33.42
N ALA A 223 16.19 50.41 -33.98
CA ALA A 223 16.16 50.75 -35.39
C ALA A 223 17.45 51.47 -35.78
N GLY A 224 18.22 50.86 -36.69
CA GLY A 224 19.41 51.47 -37.27
C GLY A 224 19.01 52.73 -38.05
N PHE A 225 19.44 53.89 -37.57
CA PHE A 225 19.37 55.12 -38.35
C PHE A 225 20.35 55.02 -39.52
N GLY A 226 19.80 54.86 -40.72
CA GLY A 226 20.53 55.09 -41.95
C GLY A 226 20.79 56.58 -42.13
N SER A 227 22.06 56.97 -42.21
CA SER A 227 22.49 58.24 -42.77
C SER A 227 23.29 57.97 -44.05
N SER A 228 22.58 58.07 -45.17
CA SER A 228 23.18 58.39 -46.47
C SER A 228 23.54 59.87 -46.45
N ARG A 229 24.76 60.22 -46.88
CA ARG A 229 25.05 61.27 -47.87
C ARG A 229 26.56 61.37 -48.13
N TYR A 230 26.86 61.26 -49.44
CA TYR A 230 27.96 61.81 -50.24
C TYR A 230 29.33 62.07 -49.61
#